data_AF-Q83WQ6-F1
#
_entry.id   AF-Q83WQ6-F1
#
_cell.length_a   1.000
_cell.length_b   1.000
_cell.length_c   1.000
_cell.angle_alpha   90.00
_cell.angle_beta   90.00
_cell.angle_gamma   90.00
#
_symmetry.space_group_name_H-M   'P 1'
#
loop_
_entity.id
_entity.type
_entity.pdbx_description
1 polymer ?
#
loop_
_entity_poly.entity_id
_entity_poly.type
_entity_poly.pdbx_seq_one_letter_code
_entity_poly.pdbx_strand_id
1 'polypeptide(L)'
;NVKVDMKGNETAEQAAAKIAAAVNDANVGIGAFSDGDTISYVSKAGKDGSGAITSAVSGVVIADTGSTGVGTAAGVTPSATAFAKTNDTVAKIDISTAKGAQSAVLVIDEAIKQ
;
A
#
# COMPACT_ATOMS: atom_id res chain seq x y z
N ASN A 1 5.20 9.64 9.84
CA ASN A 1 4.03 10.30 9.23
C ASN A 1 4.43 10.89 7.90
N VAL A 2 3.76 10.48 6.83
CA VAL A 2 3.95 11.00 5.47
C VAL A 2 2.92 12.11 5.24
N LYS A 3 3.33 13.21 4.62
CA LYS A 3 2.44 14.33 4.28
C LYS A 3 2.32 14.45 2.77
N VAL A 4 1.12 14.77 2.31
CA VAL A 4 0.82 15.01 0.89
C VAL A 4 0.03 16.29 0.78
N ASP A 5 0.57 17.23 0.01
CA ASP A 5 -0.14 18.48 -0.28
C ASP A 5 -1.01 18.30 -1.53
N MET A 6 -2.32 18.51 -1.34
CA MET A 6 -3.30 18.52 -2.42
C MET A 6 -3.56 19.96 -2.86
N LYS A 7 -3.76 20.17 -4.16
CA LYS A 7 -4.11 21.47 -4.73
C LYS A 7 -5.58 21.82 -4.55
N GLY A 8 -6.44 20.84 -4.25
CA GLY A 8 -7.87 21.00 -4.02
C GLY A 8 -8.73 20.93 -5.30
N ASN A 9 -8.11 20.60 -6.43
CA ASN A 9 -8.80 20.39 -7.71
C ASN A 9 -8.47 19.04 -8.35
N GLU A 10 -7.82 18.15 -7.61
CA GLU A 10 -7.53 16.80 -8.04
C GLU A 10 -8.81 15.98 -8.22
N THR A 11 -8.84 15.14 -9.25
CA THR A 11 -9.80 14.04 -9.31
C THR A 11 -9.45 12.97 -8.27
N ALA A 12 -10.39 12.06 -8.02
CA ALA A 12 -10.20 10.90 -7.15
C ALA A 12 -8.91 10.13 -7.48
N GLU A 13 -8.69 9.85 -8.76
CA GLU A 13 -7.55 9.10 -9.28
C GLU A 13 -6.24 9.86 -9.09
N GLN A 14 -6.27 11.18 -9.29
CA GLN A 14 -5.10 12.04 -9.08
C GLN A 14 -4.72 12.10 -7.61
N ALA A 15 -5.71 12.18 -6.72
CA ALA A 15 -5.48 12.11 -5.28
C ALA A 15 -4.92 10.73 -4.87
N ALA A 16 -5.50 9.63 -5.37
CA ALA A 16 -5.04 8.27 -5.11
C ALA A 16 -3.58 8.06 -5.55
N ALA A 17 -3.23 8.51 -6.76
CA ALA A 17 -1.87 8.42 -7.29
C ALA A 17 -0.86 9.22 -6.44
N LYS A 18 -1.21 10.44 -6.02
CA LYS A 18 -0.36 11.26 -5.14
C LYS A 18 -0.12 10.62 -3.79
N ILE A 19 -1.17 10.07 -3.18
CA ILE A 19 -1.08 9.36 -1.90
C ILE A 19 -0.18 8.13 -2.05
N ALA A 20 -0.41 7.31 -3.09
CA ALA A 20 0.40 6.12 -3.34
C ALA A 20 1.88 6.47 -3.55
N ALA A 21 2.16 7.53 -4.32
CA ALA A 21 3.51 8.01 -4.54
C ALA A 21 4.19 8.44 -3.23
N ALA A 22 3.51 9.20 -2.38
CA ALA A 22 4.07 9.64 -1.11
C ALA A 22 4.34 8.48 -0.14
N VAL A 23 3.46 7.47 -0.11
CA VAL A 23 3.67 6.25 0.66
C VAL A 23 4.91 5.49 0.16
N ASN A 24 5.09 5.38 -1.17
CA ASN A 24 6.26 4.74 -1.76
C ASN A 24 7.55 5.52 -1.50
N ASP A 25 7.53 6.86 -1.62
CA ASP A 25 8.69 7.73 -1.42
C ASP A 25 9.19 7.70 0.03
N ALA A 26 8.28 7.47 0.99
CA ALA A 26 8.65 7.29 2.39
C ALA A 26 9.52 6.04 2.64
N ASN A 27 9.56 5.09 1.68
CA ASN A 27 10.42 3.89 1.72
C ASN A 27 10.32 3.09 3.04
N VAL A 28 9.14 3.04 3.65
CA VAL A 28 8.89 2.40 4.97
C VAL A 28 8.59 0.90 4.89
N GLY A 29 8.95 0.22 3.80
CA GLY A 29 8.71 -1.21 3.62
C GLY A 29 7.28 -1.59 3.23
N ILE A 30 6.54 -0.64 2.66
CA ILE A 30 5.23 -0.83 2.04
C ILE A 30 5.25 -0.24 0.63
N GLY A 31 4.71 -0.96 -0.33
CA GLY A 31 4.36 -0.43 -1.65
C GLY A 31 2.88 -0.11 -1.71
N ALA A 32 2.54 1.03 -2.29
CA ALA A 32 1.20 1.49 -2.57
C ALA A 32 1.00 1.59 -4.09
N PHE A 33 -0.14 1.08 -4.56
CA PHE A 33 -0.49 0.96 -5.96
C PHE A 33 -1.89 1.50 -6.15
N SER A 34 -2.00 2.64 -6.85
CA SER A 34 -3.30 3.19 -7.24
C SER A 34 -3.88 2.42 -8.43
N ASP A 35 -5.17 2.09 -8.36
CA ASP A 35 -5.97 1.56 -9.46
C ASP A 35 -7.28 2.36 -9.51
N GLY A 36 -7.34 3.33 -10.43
CA GLY A 36 -8.37 4.37 -10.42
C GLY A 36 -8.32 5.19 -9.13
N ASP A 37 -9.45 5.25 -8.43
CA ASP A 37 -9.64 5.91 -7.14
C ASP A 37 -9.28 5.03 -5.94
N THR A 38 -8.92 3.76 -6.16
CA THR A 38 -8.56 2.84 -5.08
C THR A 38 -7.05 2.75 -4.90
N ILE A 39 -6.61 2.44 -3.68
CA ILE A 39 -5.20 2.16 -3.39
C ILE A 39 -5.07 0.77 -2.80
N SER A 40 -4.31 -0.08 -3.48
CA SER A 40 -3.83 -1.36 -2.97
C SER A 40 -2.46 -1.21 -2.33
N TYR A 41 -2.18 -2.04 -1.34
CA TYR A 41 -0.89 -2.04 -0.66
C TYR A 41 -0.26 -3.43 -0.65
N VAL A 42 1.07 -3.48 -0.68
CA VAL A 42 1.88 -4.68 -0.51
C VAL A 42 2.93 -4.37 0.55
N SER A 43 2.97 -5.15 1.63
CA SER A 43 3.97 -5.02 2.69
C SER A 43 4.68 -6.34 2.90
N LYS A 44 5.96 -6.27 3.29
CA LYS A 44 6.71 -7.46 3.70
C LYS A 44 6.10 -8.04 4.97
N ALA A 45 6.21 -9.36 5.13
CA ALA A 45 5.91 -10.03 6.38
C ALA A 45 6.82 -9.53 7.52
N GLY A 46 6.22 -9.10 8.61
CA GLY A 46 6.85 -8.81 9.90
C GLY A 46 6.53 -9.90 10.93
N LYS A 47 6.97 -9.67 12.18
CA LYS A 47 6.56 -10.45 13.34
C LYS A 47 5.94 -9.53 14.38
N ASP A 48 4.85 -9.94 15.00
CA ASP A 48 4.29 -9.21 16.14
C ASP A 48 5.10 -9.49 17.42
N GLY A 49 4.69 -8.88 18.54
CA GLY A 49 5.33 -9.09 19.86
C GLY A 49 5.24 -10.53 20.38
N SER A 50 4.39 -11.37 19.79
CA SER A 50 4.24 -12.81 20.07
C SER A 50 5.07 -13.67 19.10
N GLY A 51 5.73 -13.06 18.11
CA GLY A 51 6.48 -13.76 17.07
C GLY A 51 5.62 -14.28 15.91
N ALA A 52 4.32 -14.00 15.89
CA ALA A 52 3.44 -14.41 14.80
C ALA A 52 3.69 -13.57 13.54
N ILE A 53 3.64 -14.22 12.36
CA ILE A 53 3.80 -13.54 11.08
C ILE A 53 2.64 -12.55 10.89
N THR A 54 2.97 -11.27 10.79
CA THR A 54 2.04 -10.16 10.51
C THR A 54 2.57 -9.32 9.35
N SER A 55 1.94 -8.19 9.01
CA SER A 55 2.52 -7.21 8.10
C SER A 55 3.52 -6.32 8.83
N ALA A 56 4.64 -5.96 8.18
CA ALA A 56 5.64 -5.08 8.78
C ALA A 56 5.09 -3.66 9.05
N VAL A 57 4.09 -3.25 8.28
CA VAL A 57 3.31 -2.03 8.51
C VAL A 57 1.92 -2.43 9.02
N SER A 58 1.48 -1.86 10.14
CA SER A 58 0.20 -2.23 10.77
C SER A 58 -1.02 -1.62 10.09
N GLY A 59 -0.83 -0.52 9.36
CA GLY A 59 -1.89 0.16 8.61
C GLY A 59 -1.40 1.46 8.00
N VAL A 60 -2.15 1.95 7.02
CA VAL A 60 -2.02 3.29 6.47
C VAL A 60 -3.28 4.05 6.84
N VAL A 61 -3.11 5.12 7.62
CA VAL A 61 -4.19 6.03 8.00
C VAL A 61 -3.95 7.36 7.33
N ILE A 62 -4.93 7.81 6.56
CA ILE A 62 -4.89 9.11 5.89
C ILE A 62 -5.88 10.03 6.58
N ALA A 63 -5.38 11.17 7.03
CA ALA A 63 -6.16 12.23 7.63
C ALA A 63 -6.15 13.44 6.70
N ASP A 64 -7.34 13.88 6.29
CA ASP A 64 -7.50 15.12 5.53
C ASP A 64 -7.48 16.32 6.49
N THR A 65 -6.27 16.73 6.87
CA THR A 65 -6.08 17.85 7.79
C THR A 65 -6.38 19.20 7.15
N GLY A 66 -6.48 19.27 5.82
CA GLY A 66 -6.69 20.50 5.05
C GLY A 66 -8.10 20.68 4.50
N SER A 67 -9.04 19.76 4.79
CA SER A 67 -10.38 19.73 4.19
C SER A 67 -10.35 19.77 2.66
N THR A 68 -9.40 19.03 2.09
CA THR A 68 -9.20 18.89 0.64
C THR A 68 -10.28 18.03 -0.02
N GLY A 69 -11.09 17.31 0.77
CA GLY A 69 -12.13 16.40 0.32
C GLY A 69 -11.63 14.97 0.11
N VAL A 70 -10.36 14.70 0.38
CA VAL A 70 -9.74 13.37 0.26
C VAL A 70 -10.22 12.48 1.41
N GLY A 71 -10.80 11.32 1.09
CA GLY A 71 -11.32 10.36 2.08
C GLY A 71 -12.79 10.55 2.47
N THR A 72 -13.48 11.60 2.00
CA THR A 72 -14.93 11.78 2.20
C THR A 72 -15.69 12.29 0.98
N ALA A 73 -15.07 13.10 0.11
CA ALA A 73 -15.69 13.68 -1.09
C ALA A 73 -15.08 13.18 -2.42
N ALA A 74 -13.81 12.76 -2.41
CA ALA A 74 -13.09 12.26 -3.58
C ALA A 74 -13.21 10.74 -3.81
N GLY A 75 -14.04 10.01 -3.07
CA GLY A 75 -14.27 8.57 -3.28
C GLY A 75 -13.09 7.63 -2.96
N VAL A 76 -11.87 8.16 -2.84
CA VAL A 76 -10.68 7.38 -2.50
C VAL A 76 -10.88 6.74 -1.13
N THR A 77 -10.74 5.42 -1.06
CA THR A 77 -10.67 4.63 0.18
C THR A 77 -9.23 4.17 0.42
N PRO A 78 -8.31 5.10 0.77
CA PRO A 78 -6.90 4.77 0.85
C PRO A 78 -6.50 4.25 2.24
N SER A 79 -7.38 4.34 3.23
CA SER A 79 -7.06 3.89 4.58
C SER A 79 -7.18 2.37 4.68
N ALA A 80 -6.07 1.70 4.96
CA ALA A 80 -6.03 0.29 5.31
C ALA A 80 -5.67 0.16 6.79
N THR A 81 -6.66 -0.20 7.61
CA THR A 81 -6.46 -0.39 9.06
C THR A 81 -5.97 -1.80 9.42
N ALA A 82 -6.00 -2.72 8.46
CA ALA A 82 -5.45 -4.06 8.59
C ALA A 82 -5.02 -4.58 7.22
N PHE A 83 -3.88 -5.27 7.17
CA PHE A 83 -3.43 -5.99 5.98
C PHE A 83 -3.73 -7.47 6.12
N ALA A 84 -4.46 -8.03 5.16
CA ALA A 84 -4.70 -9.46 5.10
C ALA A 84 -3.40 -10.19 4.76
N LYS A 85 -3.16 -11.32 5.42
CA LYS A 85 -2.03 -12.20 5.09
C LYS A 85 -2.33 -12.92 3.78
N THR A 86 -1.51 -12.68 2.77
CA THR A 86 -1.52 -13.44 1.51
C THR A 86 -0.31 -14.39 1.49
N ASN A 87 -0.53 -15.62 1.05
CA ASN A 87 0.53 -16.58 0.80
C ASN A 87 0.37 -17.13 -0.62
N ASP A 88 1.23 -16.66 -1.51
CA ASP A 88 1.32 -17.13 -2.89
C ASP A 88 2.55 -18.01 -3.08
N THR A 89 2.43 -18.96 -3.99
CA THR A 89 3.55 -19.82 -4.40
C THR A 89 4.28 -19.20 -5.58
N VAL A 90 5.52 -19.62 -5.82
CA VAL A 90 6.29 -19.21 -7.01
C VAL A 90 5.50 -19.46 -8.32
N ALA A 91 4.72 -20.54 -8.37
CA ALA A 91 3.89 -20.88 -9.52
C ALA A 91 2.74 -19.88 -9.79
N LYS A 92 2.36 -19.07 -8.80
CA LYS A 92 1.31 -18.03 -8.92
C LYS A 92 1.87 -16.63 -9.18
N ILE A 93 3.18 -16.50 -9.35
CA ILE A 93 3.80 -15.20 -9.63
C ILE A 93 3.29 -14.67 -10.97
N ASP A 94 2.76 -13.45 -10.92
CA ASP A 94 2.42 -12.66 -12.09
C ASP A 94 3.11 -11.29 -11.98
N ILE A 95 3.93 -10.97 -12.97
CA ILE A 95 4.72 -9.72 -13.03
C ILE A 95 4.20 -8.74 -14.10
N SER A 96 3.01 -8.99 -14.66
CA SER A 96 2.38 -8.12 -15.66
C SER A 96 2.02 -6.73 -15.13
N THR A 97 1.97 -6.58 -13.80
CA THR A 97 1.70 -5.31 -13.11
C THR A 97 2.81 -4.98 -12.11
N ALA A 98 3.00 -3.70 -11.80
CA ALA A 98 3.97 -3.27 -10.79
C ALA A 98 3.68 -3.86 -9.40
N LYS A 99 2.39 -3.98 -9.04
CA LYS A 99 1.93 -4.65 -7.81
C LYS A 99 2.35 -6.11 -7.79
N GLY A 100 2.08 -6.83 -8.88
CA GLY A 100 2.46 -8.23 -9.06
C GLY A 100 3.97 -8.44 -8.98
N ALA A 101 4.75 -7.57 -9.64
CA ALA A 101 6.21 -7.61 -9.60
C ALA A 101 6.76 -7.42 -8.18
N GLN A 102 6.24 -6.48 -7.39
CA GLN A 102 6.69 -6.31 -6.00
C GLN A 102 6.32 -7.50 -5.12
N SER A 103 5.09 -8.02 -5.25
CA SER A 103 4.67 -9.23 -4.55
C SER A 103 5.55 -10.43 -4.91
N ALA A 104 5.92 -10.57 -6.20
CA ALA A 104 6.78 -11.64 -6.68
C ALA A 104 8.16 -11.62 -6.00
N VAL A 105 8.77 -10.44 -5.83
CA VAL A 105 10.05 -10.31 -5.12
C VAL A 105 9.95 -10.82 -3.69
N LEU A 106 8.84 -10.54 -2.99
CA LEU A 106 8.63 -11.01 -1.62
C LEU A 106 8.42 -12.53 -1.56
N VAL A 107 7.68 -13.10 -2.51
CA VAL A 107 7.47 -14.55 -2.61
C VAL A 107 8.80 -15.26 -2.92
N ILE A 108 9.63 -14.70 -3.80
CA ILE A 108 10.96 -15.24 -4.14
C ILE A 108 11.93 -15.15 -2.96
N ASP A 109 11.95 -14.03 -2.21
CA ASP A 109 12.79 -13.86 -1.01
C ASP A 109 12.51 -14.96 0.03
N GLU A 110 11.23 -15.31 0.22
CA GLU A 110 10.85 -16.41 1.12
C GLU A 110 11.11 -17.80 0.54
N ALA A 111 11.05 -17.98 -0.78
CA ALA A 111 11.37 -19.24 -1.44
C ALA A 111 12.88 -19.55 -1.41
N ILE A 112 13.75 -18.54 -1.52
CA ILE A 112 15.21 -18.70 -1.46
C ILE A 112 15.72 -19.04 -0.05
N LYS A 113 15.00 -18.62 1.00
CA LYS A 113 15.37 -18.92 2.40
C LYS A 113 15.00 -20.33 2.86
N GLN A 114 14.15 -21.03 2.10
CA GLN A 114 13.76 -22.42 2.37
C GLN A 114 14.84 -23.38 1.88
#